data_AF-A0AAD5VVP1-F1
#
_entry.id   AF-A0AAD5VVP1-F1
#
_cell.length_a   1.000
_cell.length_b   1.000
_cell.length_c   1.000
_cell.angle_alpha   90.00
_cell.angle_beta   90.00
_cell.angle_gamma   90.00
#
_symmetry.space_group_name_H-M   'P 1'
#
loop_
_entity.id
_entity.type
_entity.pdbx_description
1 polymer ?
#
loop_
_entity_poly.entity_id
_entity_poly.type
_entity_poly.pdbx_seq_one_letter_code
_entity_poly.pdbx_strand_id
1 'polypeptide(L)'
;MPLFAIFRRIRTKDRSSNHGERTLDQQTHASMSSHAAFTNFHSMSGAFANANTPVFNGPVIMYDTNQPIDNHPAIRLLAEKAKPEAIHDSSFREYAAKCSESTRVSIRQDIVKWRGNPNRQSRLRWYMGPPAVGKSAIAQSVAAELEEIGLLGGTFFFSRPGQIDDPDTVIPTLVYQLALISDRYRKIVTKLLVHDPLLLTKSRAIQFKKLIVEPFQMIMASDSSAVNNPLLIILDGLDECRGSGAQCELVQLILDHVRHFRHFPLVWLLLSRPEWHLKTLISDIDFPAIFEKREISVDDEEAIADARRLIEGELAKVQKQYPHLPSDWPAKEDVDRLCKAASGHLGYASFMARFISDKEIADPERQFLICIRVASGLGVDQGACVNPLDALDCLYHRVLDDVPTNVLPTAMKIFNAIQHTGLKYTKDLASFLFLTKSQLYQALRQLHAVVYVPPTNESSSQPLRFFHASFPDYLEDPIRSGKFHLSRRTMYYDIVVQSLRWIERHGDELSTGDVDLILGWKLNAELTLTSLI
;
A
#
# COMPACT_ATOMS: atom_id res chain seq x y z
N MET A 1 -25.57 11.43 28.93
CA MET A 1 -26.12 10.05 29.02
C MET A 1 -24.96 9.07 28.94
N PRO A 2 -24.78 8.14 29.90
CA PRO A 2 -23.56 7.36 29.95
C PRO A 2 -23.54 6.29 28.85
N LEU A 3 -22.43 6.24 28.11
CA LEU A 3 -22.07 5.31 27.02
C LEU A 3 -22.46 3.84 27.27
N PHE A 4 -22.49 3.42 28.54
CA PHE A 4 -22.93 2.10 28.97
C PHE A 4 -24.36 1.72 28.55
N ALA A 5 -25.29 2.69 28.44
CA ALA A 5 -26.67 2.40 28.07
C ALA A 5 -26.82 1.99 26.59
N ILE A 6 -25.98 2.54 25.71
CA ILE A 6 -25.98 2.23 24.27
C ILE A 6 -25.38 0.84 24.03
N PHE A 7 -24.24 0.53 24.67
CA PHE A 7 -23.64 -0.80 24.62
C PHE A 7 -24.54 -1.91 25.20
N ARG A 8 -25.33 -1.60 26.24
CA ARG A 8 -26.34 -2.54 26.76
C ARG A 8 -27.46 -2.79 25.75
N ARG A 9 -27.93 -1.77 25.03
CA ARG A 9 -29.01 -1.88 24.03
C ARG A 9 -28.64 -2.77 22.85
N ILE A 10 -27.40 -2.65 22.37
CA ILE A 10 -26.84 -3.49 21.30
C ILE A 10 -26.76 -4.96 21.77
N ARG A 11 -26.26 -5.20 22.99
CA ARG A 11 -26.13 -6.55 23.57
C ARG A 11 -27.48 -7.22 23.90
N THR A 12 -28.54 -6.44 24.13
CA THR A 12 -29.88 -6.97 24.41
C THR A 12 -30.65 -7.36 23.14
N LYS A 13 -30.42 -6.69 22.00
CA LYS A 13 -31.02 -7.07 20.71
C LYS A 13 -30.52 -8.45 20.24
N ASP A 14 -29.26 -8.79 20.51
CA ASP A 14 -28.64 -10.08 20.21
C ASP A 14 -29.22 -11.29 20.97
N ARG A 15 -29.87 -11.05 22.12
CA ARG A 15 -30.51 -12.12 22.91
C ARG A 15 -31.97 -12.34 22.54
N SER A 16 -32.64 -11.38 21.93
CA SER A 16 -34.07 -11.48 21.60
C SER A 16 -34.37 -12.11 20.25
N SER A 17 -33.37 -12.31 19.37
CA SER A 17 -33.53 -12.91 18.04
C SER A 17 -33.36 -14.44 18.01
N ASN A 18 -33.12 -15.10 19.15
CA ASN A 18 -32.77 -16.52 19.19
C ASN A 18 -33.76 -17.43 19.95
N HIS A 19 -35.01 -17.01 20.14
CA HIS A 19 -36.08 -17.88 20.64
C HIS A 19 -37.38 -17.71 19.83
N GLY A 20 -37.64 -18.67 18.94
CA GLY A 20 -38.91 -18.89 18.25
C GLY A 20 -39.03 -20.37 17.90
N GLU A 21 -40.14 -20.97 18.32
CA GLU A 21 -40.36 -22.38 18.60
C GLU A 21 -40.48 -23.32 17.38
N ARG A 22 -40.19 -24.60 17.65
CA ARG A 22 -40.56 -25.76 16.83
C ARG A 22 -42.05 -26.08 16.99
N THR A 23 -42.73 -26.37 15.89
CA THR A 23 -43.87 -27.31 15.87
C THR A 23 -43.74 -28.27 14.69
N LEU A 24 -43.70 -29.56 15.02
CA LEU A 24 -43.83 -30.70 14.10
C LEU A 24 -45.30 -30.81 13.67
N ASP A 25 -45.52 -31.21 12.43
CA ASP A 25 -46.66 -32.05 12.07
C ASP A 25 -46.25 -33.12 11.03
N GLN A 26 -46.56 -34.37 11.36
CA GLN A 26 -46.51 -35.57 10.53
C GLN A 26 -47.92 -35.86 10.00
N GLN A 27 -48.06 -36.33 8.75
CA GLN A 27 -48.95 -37.43 8.32
C GLN A 27 -48.80 -37.71 6.81
N THR A 28 -48.33 -38.93 6.46
CA THR A 28 -49.02 -40.03 5.69
C THR A 28 -48.95 -39.86 4.15
N HIS A 29 -48.71 -40.87 3.29
CA HIS A 29 -49.12 -42.28 3.22
C HIS A 29 -48.13 -43.15 2.43
N ALA A 30 -48.17 -44.47 2.71
CA ALA A 30 -47.45 -45.55 2.04
C ALA A 30 -48.24 -46.15 0.86
N SER A 31 -47.55 -46.82 -0.08
CA SER A 31 -47.97 -48.14 -0.62
C SER A 31 -46.84 -48.86 -1.37
N MET A 32 -46.73 -50.17 -1.11
CA MET A 32 -45.90 -51.16 -1.81
C MET A 32 -46.73 -51.87 -2.89
N SER A 33 -46.10 -52.32 -3.99
CA SER A 33 -46.16 -53.73 -4.44
C SER A 33 -45.37 -53.97 -5.73
N SER A 34 -45.02 -55.24 -5.92
CA SER A 34 -44.01 -55.84 -6.78
C SER A 34 -44.60 -56.46 -8.06
N HIS A 35 -43.83 -56.51 -9.17
CA HIS A 35 -43.51 -57.75 -9.93
C HIS A 35 -42.61 -57.51 -11.16
N ALA A 36 -41.77 -58.52 -11.42
CA ALA A 36 -40.81 -58.81 -12.50
C ALA A 36 -41.29 -58.57 -13.96
N ALA A 37 -40.49 -58.51 -15.03
CA ALA A 37 -39.06 -58.58 -15.33
C ALA A 37 -38.85 -58.08 -16.79
N PHE A 38 -37.64 -57.60 -17.10
CA PHE A 38 -36.85 -57.76 -18.35
C PHE A 38 -36.02 -56.49 -18.70
N THR A 39 -34.71 -56.64 -18.48
CA THR A 39 -33.56 -56.12 -19.25
C THR A 39 -33.61 -54.68 -19.79
N ASN A 40 -32.76 -53.80 -19.25
CA ASN A 40 -31.85 -52.96 -20.05
C ASN A 40 -30.71 -52.35 -19.21
N PHE A 41 -29.57 -52.20 -19.89
CA PHE A 41 -28.21 -51.92 -19.41
C PHE A 41 -28.03 -50.85 -18.31
N HIS A 42 -27.17 -51.16 -17.33
CA HIS A 42 -26.61 -50.19 -16.38
C HIS A 42 -25.71 -49.16 -17.09
N SER A 43 -26.02 -47.87 -16.91
CA SER A 43 -25.02 -46.81 -17.01
C SER A 43 -24.40 -46.60 -15.62
N MET A 44 -23.14 -47.01 -15.44
CA MET A 44 -22.32 -46.52 -14.33
C MET A 44 -21.89 -45.09 -14.65
N SER A 45 -22.59 -44.11 -14.09
CA SER A 45 -22.13 -42.72 -14.04
C SER A 45 -21.44 -42.50 -12.70
N GLY A 46 -20.14 -42.26 -12.73
CA GLY A 46 -19.35 -41.89 -11.54
C GLY A 46 -17.99 -42.58 -11.47
N ALA A 47 -16.99 -41.99 -12.13
CA ALA A 47 -15.57 -42.06 -11.74
C ALA A 47 -14.62 -41.28 -12.66
N PHE A 48 -15.02 -40.88 -13.88
CA PHE A 48 -14.05 -40.39 -14.89
C PHE A 48 -14.52 -39.22 -15.75
N ALA A 49 -15.18 -38.20 -15.17
CA ALA A 49 -15.69 -37.09 -15.97
C ALA A 49 -14.62 -36.07 -16.44
N ASN A 50 -13.39 -36.08 -15.89
CA ASN A 50 -12.37 -35.05 -16.17
C ASN A 50 -10.92 -35.58 -16.26
N ALA A 51 -10.69 -36.86 -16.57
CA ALA A 51 -9.34 -37.41 -16.67
C ALA A 51 -8.85 -37.43 -18.12
N ASN A 52 -7.83 -36.62 -18.46
CA ASN A 52 -7.08 -36.80 -19.69
C ASN A 52 -5.97 -37.84 -19.46
N THR A 53 -6.22 -39.06 -19.96
CA THR A 53 -5.30 -40.24 -20.00
C THR A 53 -4.69 -40.70 -18.67
N PRO A 54 -5.25 -41.73 -18.00
CA PRO A 54 -4.59 -42.34 -16.86
C PRO A 54 -3.41 -43.21 -17.30
N VAL A 55 -2.21 -42.93 -16.78
CA VAL A 55 -1.04 -43.83 -16.86
C VAL A 55 -0.97 -44.62 -15.55
N PHE A 56 -1.10 -45.94 -15.62
CA PHE A 56 -1.05 -46.82 -14.45
C PHE A 56 0.40 -47.22 -14.14
N ASN A 57 0.95 -46.77 -13.02
CA ASN A 57 2.20 -47.28 -12.44
C ASN A 57 2.09 -47.36 -10.90
N GLY A 58 1.75 -48.54 -10.37
CA GLY A 58 1.83 -48.84 -8.93
C GLY A 58 0.88 -48.04 -8.02
N PRO A 59 0.85 -48.30 -6.69
CA PRO A 59 -0.21 -47.83 -5.81
C PRO A 59 0.06 -46.40 -5.32
N VAL A 60 0.21 -45.44 -6.23
CA VAL A 60 0.18 -44.01 -5.91
C VAL A 60 -0.54 -43.28 -7.04
N ILE A 61 -1.81 -42.91 -6.83
CA ILE A 61 -2.55 -42.06 -7.75
C ILE A 61 -2.11 -40.61 -7.50
N MET A 62 -1.21 -40.11 -8.35
CA MET A 62 -0.90 -38.69 -8.42
C MET A 62 -1.95 -38.01 -9.29
N TYR A 63 -2.86 -37.24 -8.69
CA TYR A 63 -3.76 -36.38 -9.45
C TYR A 63 -2.96 -35.17 -9.94
N ASP A 64 -2.61 -35.14 -11.23
CA ASP A 64 -2.15 -33.92 -11.89
C ASP A 64 -3.37 -33.06 -12.22
N THR A 65 -3.85 -32.29 -11.26
CA THR A 65 -4.90 -31.31 -11.50
C THR A 65 -4.29 -30.09 -12.16
N ASN A 66 -4.27 -30.08 -13.49
CA ASN A 66 -4.14 -28.86 -14.29
C ASN A 66 -5.42 -28.01 -14.13
N GLN A 67 -5.73 -27.59 -12.90
CA GLN A 67 -6.72 -26.55 -12.67
C GLN A 67 -6.10 -25.21 -13.10
N PRO A 68 -6.85 -24.34 -13.80
CA PRO A 68 -6.41 -22.99 -14.07
C PRO A 68 -6.05 -22.27 -12.75
N ILE A 69 -5.01 -21.44 -12.78
CA ILE A 69 -4.38 -20.80 -11.61
C ILE A 69 -5.43 -20.18 -10.67
N ASP A 70 -6.47 -19.59 -11.23
CA ASP A 70 -7.54 -18.85 -10.56
C ASP A 70 -8.51 -19.74 -9.74
N ASN A 71 -8.48 -21.06 -9.97
CA ASN A 71 -9.40 -22.01 -9.34
C ASN A 71 -8.76 -22.91 -8.28
N HIS A 72 -7.44 -22.84 -8.07
CA HIS A 72 -6.80 -23.65 -7.03
C HIS A 72 -7.13 -23.10 -5.62
N PRO A 73 -7.70 -23.90 -4.69
CA PRO A 73 -8.19 -23.40 -3.41
C PRO A 73 -7.09 -22.73 -2.56
N ALA A 74 -5.87 -23.25 -2.59
CA ALA A 74 -4.73 -22.61 -1.90
C ALA A 74 -4.31 -21.25 -2.48
N ILE A 75 -4.49 -21.03 -3.80
CA ILE A 75 -4.17 -19.72 -4.42
C ILE A 75 -5.23 -18.70 -4.03
N ARG A 76 -6.51 -19.11 -3.98
CA ARG A 76 -7.59 -18.25 -3.46
C ARG A 76 -7.37 -17.89 -1.99
N LEU A 77 -6.99 -18.86 -1.16
CA LEU A 77 -6.65 -18.61 0.24
C LEU A 77 -5.48 -17.61 0.38
N LEU A 78 -4.46 -17.72 -0.48
CA LEU A 78 -3.37 -16.73 -0.53
C LEU A 78 -3.88 -15.35 -0.95
N ALA A 79 -4.70 -15.28 -1.99
CA ALA A 79 -5.27 -14.01 -2.47
C ALA A 79 -6.13 -13.31 -1.41
N GLU A 80 -6.89 -14.07 -0.60
CA GLU A 80 -7.67 -13.55 0.52
C GLU A 80 -6.82 -12.97 1.67
N LYS A 81 -5.60 -13.50 1.86
CA LYS A 81 -4.66 -13.05 2.90
C LYS A 81 -3.63 -12.05 2.39
N ALA A 82 -3.46 -11.96 1.08
CA ALA A 82 -2.59 -10.99 0.43
C ALA A 82 -3.18 -9.58 0.54
N LYS A 83 -2.33 -8.59 0.25
CA LYS A 83 -2.67 -7.19 0.14
C LYS A 83 -2.39 -6.73 -1.30
N PRO A 84 -3.32 -6.92 -2.25
CA PRO A 84 -3.10 -6.65 -3.67
C PRO A 84 -2.65 -5.21 -3.93
N GLU A 85 -3.13 -4.24 -3.14
CA GLU A 85 -2.78 -2.82 -3.27
C GLU A 85 -1.29 -2.52 -2.99
N ALA A 86 -0.60 -3.43 -2.30
CA ALA A 86 0.83 -3.34 -2.02
C ALA A 86 1.71 -3.75 -3.21
N ILE A 87 1.11 -4.38 -4.23
CA ILE A 87 1.84 -4.90 -5.39
C ILE A 87 2.04 -3.77 -6.40
N HIS A 88 3.24 -3.71 -7.00
CA HIS A 88 3.70 -2.63 -7.87
C HIS A 88 2.82 -2.32 -9.10
N ASP A 89 2.13 -3.32 -9.64
CA ASP A 89 1.28 -3.26 -10.84
C ASP A 89 -0.22 -3.17 -10.49
N SER A 90 -0.55 -3.03 -9.20
CA SER A 90 -1.94 -2.87 -8.77
C SER A 90 -2.56 -1.57 -9.27
N SER A 91 -3.88 -1.57 -9.45
CA SER A 91 -4.65 -0.37 -9.82
C SER A 91 -4.49 0.77 -8.81
N PHE A 92 -4.21 0.47 -7.54
CA PHE A 92 -3.89 1.46 -6.51
C PHE A 92 -2.62 2.25 -6.84
N ARG A 93 -1.72 1.65 -7.61
CA ARG A 93 -0.41 2.18 -7.99
C ARG A 93 -0.33 2.61 -9.47
N GLU A 94 -1.43 2.64 -10.20
CA GLU A 94 -1.50 3.11 -11.60
C GLU A 94 -0.86 4.49 -11.78
N TYR A 95 -1.14 5.40 -10.83
CA TYR A 95 -0.58 6.76 -10.77
C TYR A 95 0.54 6.92 -9.74
N ALA A 96 1.19 5.83 -9.33
CA ALA A 96 2.37 5.93 -8.47
C ALA A 96 3.50 6.63 -9.22
N ALA A 97 4.27 7.47 -8.53
CA ALA A 97 5.41 8.14 -9.13
C ALA A 97 6.43 7.08 -9.60
N LYS A 98 6.88 7.21 -10.84
CA LYS A 98 8.00 6.45 -11.43
C LYS A 98 9.14 7.41 -11.71
N CYS A 99 10.37 6.93 -11.64
CA CYS A 99 11.50 7.65 -12.21
C CYS A 99 11.27 7.74 -13.72
N SER A 100 11.47 8.93 -14.28
CA SER A 100 11.64 9.06 -15.73
C SER A 100 12.87 8.27 -16.19
N GLU A 101 12.96 7.99 -17.49
CA GLU A 101 14.13 7.35 -18.11
C GLU A 101 15.44 8.04 -17.73
N SER A 102 15.40 9.35 -17.50
CA SER A 102 16.57 10.18 -17.18
C SER A 102 16.85 10.34 -15.69
N THR A 103 15.94 9.99 -14.79
CA THR A 103 16.07 10.29 -13.34
C THR A 103 16.49 9.08 -12.51
N ARG A 104 17.31 9.32 -11.49
CA ARG A 104 17.90 8.35 -10.55
C ARG A 104 18.47 7.14 -11.28
N VAL A 105 19.07 7.40 -12.45
CA VAL A 105 19.62 6.39 -13.35
C VAL A 105 20.77 5.67 -12.68
N SER A 106 21.63 6.40 -11.97
CA SER A 106 22.79 5.80 -11.29
C SER A 106 22.35 4.78 -10.24
N ILE A 107 21.34 5.13 -9.42
CA ILE A 107 20.82 4.26 -8.36
C ILE A 107 20.10 3.05 -8.95
N ARG A 108 19.22 3.26 -9.95
CA ARG A 108 18.51 2.17 -10.63
C ARG A 108 19.50 1.17 -11.24
N GLN A 109 20.50 1.67 -11.98
CA GLN A 109 21.53 0.84 -12.58
C GLN A 109 22.39 0.14 -11.53
N ASP A 110 22.75 0.80 -10.42
CA ASP A 110 23.50 0.18 -9.33
C ASP A 110 22.72 -0.99 -8.72
N ILE A 111 21.42 -0.85 -8.48
CA ILE A 111 20.57 -1.93 -7.97
C ILE A 111 20.55 -3.12 -8.94
N VAL A 112 20.29 -2.86 -10.23
CA VAL A 112 20.23 -3.91 -11.26
C VAL A 112 21.58 -4.61 -11.40
N LYS A 113 22.69 -3.85 -11.44
CA LYS A 113 24.06 -4.38 -11.52
C LYS A 113 24.42 -5.22 -10.29
N TRP A 114 24.10 -4.74 -9.09
CA TRP A 114 24.36 -5.46 -7.84
C TRP A 114 23.64 -6.80 -7.79
N ARG A 115 22.35 -6.80 -8.10
CA ARG A 115 21.53 -8.00 -8.12
C ARG A 115 22.02 -9.00 -9.17
N GLY A 116 22.43 -8.51 -10.34
CA GLY A 116 22.99 -9.33 -11.42
C GLY A 116 24.43 -9.81 -11.18
N ASN A 117 25.13 -9.29 -10.17
CA ASN A 117 26.52 -9.67 -9.91
C ASN A 117 26.59 -11.07 -9.29
N PRO A 118 27.23 -12.06 -9.95
CA PRO A 118 27.38 -13.41 -9.41
C PRO A 118 28.31 -13.47 -8.19
N ASN A 119 29.22 -12.48 -8.05
CA ASN A 119 30.20 -12.38 -6.98
C ASN A 119 29.75 -11.46 -5.84
N ARG A 120 28.47 -11.04 -5.83
CA ARG A 120 27.92 -10.20 -4.75
C ARG A 120 28.11 -10.88 -3.39
N GLN A 121 28.58 -10.13 -2.42
CA GLN A 121 28.71 -10.61 -1.04
C GLN A 121 27.40 -10.43 -0.27
N SER A 122 26.75 -9.29 -0.49
CA SER A 122 25.48 -8.92 0.12
C SER A 122 24.29 -9.53 -0.63
N ARG A 123 23.29 -9.98 0.13
CA ARG A 123 21.99 -10.44 -0.41
C ARG A 123 20.83 -9.56 0.01
N LEU A 124 21.09 -8.66 0.94
CA LEU A 124 20.20 -7.61 1.35
C LEU A 124 20.89 -6.27 1.08
N ARG A 125 20.22 -5.40 0.34
CA ARG A 125 20.61 -4.01 0.19
C ARG A 125 19.50 -3.12 0.70
N TRP A 126 19.85 -2.10 1.48
CA TRP A 126 18.87 -1.20 2.09
C TRP A 126 19.23 0.24 1.81
N TYR A 127 18.36 0.92 1.06
CA TYR A 127 18.47 2.35 0.83
C TYR A 127 17.67 3.11 1.88
N MET A 128 18.37 3.93 2.65
CA MET A 128 17.78 4.86 3.60
C MET A 128 17.85 6.27 3.05
N GLY A 129 16.80 7.06 3.25
CA GLY A 129 16.82 8.47 2.87
C GLY A 129 15.66 9.25 3.46
N PRO A 130 15.75 10.59 3.51
CA PRO A 130 14.70 11.43 4.06
C PRO A 130 13.40 11.34 3.22
N PRO A 131 12.28 11.93 3.70
CA PRO A 131 11.05 12.04 2.92
C PRO A 131 11.30 12.75 1.57
N ALA A 132 10.45 12.47 0.57
CA ALA A 132 10.42 13.20 -0.71
C ALA A 132 11.68 13.08 -1.60
N VAL A 133 12.65 12.22 -1.28
CA VAL A 133 13.85 12.00 -2.13
C VAL A 133 13.64 11.06 -3.32
N GLY A 134 12.46 10.45 -3.43
CA GLY A 134 12.10 9.57 -4.55
C GLY A 134 12.34 8.07 -4.33
N LYS A 135 12.49 7.59 -3.10
CA LYS A 135 12.68 6.16 -2.77
C LYS A 135 11.62 5.26 -3.43
N SER A 136 10.34 5.55 -3.21
CA SER A 136 9.24 4.78 -3.79
C SER A 136 9.23 4.82 -5.32
N ALA A 137 9.69 5.92 -5.93
CA ALA A 137 9.81 6.03 -7.39
C ALA A 137 10.94 5.16 -7.94
N ILE A 138 12.08 5.09 -7.23
CA ILE A 138 13.18 4.18 -7.54
C ILE A 138 12.69 2.74 -7.44
N ALA A 139 12.06 2.36 -6.33
CA ALA A 139 11.51 1.03 -6.12
C ALA A 139 10.50 0.64 -7.20
N GLN A 140 9.58 1.54 -7.56
CA GLN A 140 8.58 1.31 -8.61
C GLN A 140 9.21 1.10 -9.99
N SER A 141 10.27 1.85 -10.31
CA SER A 141 10.93 1.77 -11.62
C SER A 141 11.76 0.49 -11.74
N VAL A 142 12.53 0.16 -10.70
CA VAL A 142 13.28 -1.10 -10.63
C VAL A 142 12.34 -2.30 -10.70
N ALA A 143 11.18 -2.23 -10.04
CA ALA A 143 10.18 -3.29 -10.13
C ALA A 143 9.73 -3.51 -11.58
N ALA A 144 9.30 -2.45 -12.27
CA ALA A 144 8.83 -2.54 -13.66
C ALA A 144 9.93 -3.07 -14.61
N GLU A 145 11.17 -2.56 -14.50
CA GLU A 145 12.30 -3.04 -15.30
C GLU A 145 12.60 -4.53 -15.11
N LEU A 146 12.54 -5.01 -13.87
CA LEU A 146 12.82 -6.40 -13.56
C LEU A 146 11.65 -7.33 -13.87
N GLU A 147 10.41 -6.82 -13.83
CA GLU A 147 9.24 -7.57 -14.26
C GLU A 147 9.33 -7.88 -15.76
N GLU A 148 9.67 -6.90 -16.60
CA GLU A 148 9.80 -7.06 -18.07
C GLU A 148 10.76 -8.18 -18.47
N ILE A 149 11.81 -8.41 -17.67
CA ILE A 149 12.83 -9.43 -17.94
C ILE A 149 12.65 -10.70 -17.08
N GLY A 150 11.54 -10.83 -16.34
CA GLY A 150 11.19 -12.04 -15.57
C GLY A 150 12.02 -12.27 -14.31
N LEU A 151 12.48 -11.18 -13.71
CA LEU A 151 13.52 -11.13 -12.68
C LEU A 151 13.09 -10.45 -11.38
N LEU A 152 11.86 -9.96 -11.33
CA LEU A 152 11.18 -9.54 -10.13
C LEU A 152 10.55 -10.76 -9.45
N GLY A 153 10.83 -10.97 -8.16
CA GLY A 153 10.22 -12.04 -7.35
C GLY A 153 8.94 -11.58 -6.64
N GLY A 154 8.83 -10.30 -6.35
CA GLY A 154 7.67 -9.71 -5.71
C GLY A 154 7.98 -8.36 -5.07
N THR A 155 6.91 -7.63 -4.78
CA THR A 155 6.96 -6.29 -4.18
C THR A 155 5.99 -6.17 -3.04
N PHE A 156 6.33 -5.33 -2.07
CA PHE A 156 5.40 -4.84 -1.07
C PHE A 156 5.68 -3.36 -0.82
N PHE A 157 4.76 -2.50 -1.23
CA PHE A 157 4.85 -1.06 -1.01
C PHE A 157 3.98 -0.69 0.18
N PHE A 158 4.62 -0.45 1.32
CA PHE A 158 3.91 0.04 2.49
C PHE A 158 3.37 1.45 2.25
N SER A 159 2.21 1.73 2.83
CA SER A 159 1.62 3.06 2.82
C SER A 159 0.71 3.24 4.03
N ARG A 160 1.11 4.09 5.00
CA ARG A 160 0.23 4.46 6.12
C ARG A 160 -1.04 5.16 5.61
N PRO A 161 -0.95 6.17 4.71
CA PRO A 161 -2.14 6.75 4.08
C PRO A 161 -2.99 5.75 3.31
N GLY A 162 -2.35 4.78 2.66
CA GLY A 162 -3.01 3.71 1.92
C GLY A 162 -3.56 2.59 2.79
N GLN A 163 -3.32 2.60 4.11
CA GLN A 163 -3.55 1.46 5.04
C GLN A 163 -3.04 0.15 4.44
N ILE A 164 -1.85 0.25 3.89
CA ILE A 164 -1.02 -0.85 3.44
C ILE A 164 0.13 -0.90 4.45
N ASP A 165 -0.21 -0.96 5.73
CA ASP A 165 0.72 -0.88 6.85
C ASP A 165 0.68 -2.14 7.72
N ASP A 166 -0.19 -3.11 7.42
CA ASP A 166 -0.32 -4.32 8.22
C ASP A 166 0.81 -5.33 7.95
N PRO A 167 1.74 -5.56 8.90
CA PRO A 167 2.87 -6.47 8.71
C PRO A 167 2.47 -7.93 8.43
N ASP A 168 1.30 -8.36 8.90
CA ASP A 168 0.87 -9.76 8.78
C ASP A 168 0.45 -10.12 7.34
N THR A 169 0.23 -9.12 6.50
CA THR A 169 -0.09 -9.30 5.07
C THR A 169 1.16 -9.43 4.19
N VAL A 170 2.35 -9.07 4.69
CA VAL A 170 3.58 -9.01 3.89
C VAL A 170 3.95 -10.38 3.31
N ILE A 171 4.07 -11.39 4.17
CA ILE A 171 4.49 -12.73 3.74
C ILE A 171 3.46 -13.38 2.82
N PRO A 172 2.15 -13.42 3.12
CA PRO A 172 1.14 -13.92 2.19
C PRO A 172 1.19 -13.25 0.81
N THR A 173 1.38 -11.93 0.77
CA THR A 173 1.45 -11.15 -0.48
C THR A 173 2.67 -11.52 -1.32
N LEU A 174 3.83 -11.72 -0.69
CA LEU A 174 5.04 -12.16 -1.39
C LEU A 174 4.91 -13.61 -1.89
N VAL A 175 4.35 -14.50 -1.06
CA VAL A 175 4.13 -15.92 -1.42
C VAL A 175 3.18 -16.03 -2.61
N TYR A 176 2.11 -15.22 -2.63
CA TYR A 176 1.20 -15.12 -3.77
C TYR A 176 1.93 -14.75 -5.06
N GLN A 177 2.71 -13.66 -5.06
CA GLN A 177 3.49 -13.22 -6.22
C GLN A 177 4.49 -14.28 -6.70
N LEU A 178 5.24 -14.89 -5.78
CA LEU A 178 6.20 -15.95 -6.10
C LEU A 178 5.54 -17.19 -6.72
N ALA A 179 4.31 -17.53 -6.30
CA ALA A 179 3.52 -18.62 -6.87
C ALA A 179 3.01 -18.31 -8.28
N LEU A 180 2.84 -17.04 -8.65
CA LEU A 180 2.52 -16.66 -10.03
C LEU A 180 3.74 -16.77 -10.94
N ILE A 181 4.94 -16.47 -10.42
CA ILE A 181 6.17 -16.45 -11.21
C ILE A 181 6.75 -17.86 -11.43
N SER A 182 6.67 -18.74 -10.44
CA SER A 182 7.29 -20.07 -10.50
C SER A 182 6.30 -21.20 -10.28
N ASP A 183 6.01 -21.98 -11.32
CA ASP A 183 5.16 -23.17 -11.26
C ASP A 183 5.65 -24.21 -10.25
N ARG A 184 6.98 -24.38 -10.13
CA ARG A 184 7.57 -25.33 -9.19
C ARG A 184 7.36 -24.89 -7.75
N TYR A 185 7.60 -23.61 -7.47
CA TYR A 185 7.31 -23.02 -6.17
C TYR A 185 5.81 -23.12 -5.86
N ARG A 186 4.94 -22.77 -6.82
CA ARG A 186 3.49 -22.89 -6.72
C ARG A 186 3.06 -24.29 -6.30
N LYS A 187 3.56 -25.34 -6.97
CA LYS A 187 3.24 -26.74 -6.64
C LYS A 187 3.64 -27.13 -5.22
N ILE A 188 4.70 -26.54 -4.66
CA ILE A 188 5.14 -26.80 -3.29
C ILE A 188 4.23 -26.07 -2.30
N VAL A 189 4.05 -24.76 -2.45
CA VAL A 189 3.28 -23.96 -1.48
C VAL A 189 1.80 -24.33 -1.47
N THR A 190 1.23 -24.67 -2.62
CA THR A 190 -0.16 -25.16 -2.70
C THR A 190 -0.36 -26.45 -1.91
N LYS A 191 0.58 -27.41 -1.98
CA LYS A 191 0.53 -28.64 -1.16
C LYS A 191 0.63 -28.32 0.33
N LEU A 192 1.53 -27.41 0.72
CA LEU A 192 1.69 -26.99 2.11
C LEU A 192 0.40 -26.38 2.66
N LEU A 193 -0.25 -25.51 1.88
CA LEU A 193 -1.48 -24.82 2.28
C LEU A 193 -2.73 -25.73 2.25
N VAL A 194 -2.79 -26.70 1.34
CA VAL A 194 -3.85 -27.72 1.34
C VAL A 194 -3.72 -28.62 2.58
N HIS A 195 -2.49 -28.97 2.97
CA HIS A 195 -2.24 -29.78 4.16
C HIS A 195 -2.50 -29.01 5.46
N ASP A 196 -2.10 -27.74 5.53
CA ASP A 196 -2.27 -26.89 6.72
C ASP A 196 -2.80 -25.49 6.32
N PRO A 197 -4.13 -25.33 6.16
CA PRO A 197 -4.74 -24.05 5.81
C PRO A 197 -4.50 -22.95 6.84
N LEU A 198 -4.27 -23.32 8.10
CA LEU A 198 -3.96 -22.37 9.19
C LEU A 198 -2.54 -21.83 9.13
N LEU A 199 -1.71 -22.30 8.19
CA LEU A 199 -0.34 -21.81 8.03
C LEU A 199 -0.28 -20.29 7.84
N LEU A 200 -1.26 -19.69 7.14
CA LEU A 200 -1.37 -18.25 6.92
C LEU A 200 -1.86 -17.46 8.14
N THR A 201 -2.26 -18.12 9.23
CA THR A 201 -2.60 -17.48 10.51
C THR A 201 -1.50 -17.66 11.56
N LYS A 202 -0.40 -18.34 11.23
CA LYS A 202 0.73 -18.53 12.14
C LYS A 202 1.59 -17.27 12.20
N SER A 203 2.53 -17.22 13.14
CA SER A 203 3.46 -16.09 13.27
C SER A 203 4.24 -15.85 11.97
N ARG A 204 4.63 -14.59 11.76
CA ARG A 204 5.45 -14.17 10.61
C ARG A 204 6.71 -15.03 10.46
N ALA A 205 7.39 -15.32 11.56
CA ALA A 205 8.55 -16.21 11.55
C ALA A 205 8.25 -17.61 10.99
N ILE A 206 7.11 -18.21 11.38
CA ILE A 206 6.70 -19.53 10.87
C ILE A 206 6.33 -19.43 9.39
N GLN A 207 5.54 -18.41 9.01
CA GLN A 207 5.16 -18.20 7.61
C GLN A 207 6.39 -18.00 6.72
N PHE A 208 7.32 -17.14 7.12
CA PHE A 208 8.55 -16.86 6.37
C PHE A 208 9.37 -18.14 6.18
N LYS A 209 9.57 -18.91 7.24
CA LYS A 209 10.29 -20.19 7.18
C LYS A 209 9.59 -21.19 6.27
N LYS A 210 8.30 -21.46 6.50
CA LYS A 210 7.54 -22.54 5.85
C LYS A 210 7.13 -22.22 4.42
N LEU A 211 6.88 -20.95 4.10
CA LEU A 211 6.37 -20.55 2.80
C LEU A 211 7.44 -19.90 1.91
N ILE A 212 8.50 -19.31 2.45
CA ILE A 212 9.57 -18.71 1.63
C ILE A 212 10.83 -19.59 1.67
N VAL A 213 11.38 -19.83 2.87
CA VAL A 213 12.70 -20.49 3.00
C VAL A 213 12.67 -21.95 2.56
N GLU A 214 11.86 -22.78 3.21
CA GLU A 214 11.82 -24.23 2.97
C GLU A 214 11.44 -24.59 1.51
N PRO A 215 10.44 -23.94 0.86
CA PRO A 215 10.09 -24.26 -0.53
C PRO A 215 11.23 -24.03 -1.51
N PHE A 216 11.99 -22.94 -1.35
CA PHE A 216 13.15 -22.69 -2.22
C PHE A 216 14.33 -23.62 -1.90
N GLN A 217 14.52 -24.05 -0.65
CA GLN A 217 15.49 -25.11 -0.34
C GLN A 217 15.14 -26.42 -1.07
N MET A 218 13.85 -26.80 -1.10
CA MET A 218 13.40 -27.98 -1.83
C MET A 218 13.67 -27.86 -3.33
N ILE A 219 13.44 -26.68 -3.91
CA ILE A 219 13.75 -26.40 -5.33
C ILE A 219 15.24 -26.55 -5.58
N MET A 220 16.08 -25.91 -4.76
CA MET A 220 17.53 -25.95 -4.94
C MET A 220 18.12 -27.35 -4.79
N ALA A 221 17.58 -28.16 -3.88
CA ALA A 221 18.00 -29.55 -3.69
C ALA A 221 17.75 -30.42 -4.93
N SER A 222 16.84 -30.00 -5.80
CA SER A 222 16.41 -30.75 -6.97
C SER A 222 16.69 -30.03 -8.30
N ASP A 223 17.24 -28.82 -8.25
CA ASP A 223 17.74 -28.04 -9.39
C ASP A 223 18.71 -26.97 -8.89
N SER A 224 20.00 -27.23 -9.03
CA SER A 224 21.05 -26.30 -8.62
C SER A 224 21.15 -25.07 -9.51
N SER A 225 20.50 -25.04 -10.68
CA SER A 225 20.51 -23.86 -11.57
C SER A 225 19.61 -22.72 -11.08
N ALA A 226 18.67 -23.01 -10.16
CA ALA A 226 17.74 -22.03 -9.59
C ALA A 226 18.43 -20.85 -8.89
N VAL A 227 19.70 -20.97 -8.48
CA VAL A 227 20.46 -19.88 -7.84
C VAL A 227 21.23 -18.99 -8.81
N ASN A 228 21.33 -19.37 -10.09
CA ASN A 228 22.17 -18.67 -11.07
C ASN A 228 21.64 -17.27 -11.40
N ASN A 229 20.34 -17.05 -11.26
CA ASN A 229 19.70 -15.78 -11.54
C ASN A 229 18.67 -15.45 -10.45
N PRO A 230 19.10 -14.89 -9.31
CA PRO A 230 18.22 -14.67 -8.16
C PRO A 230 17.09 -13.69 -8.49
N LEU A 231 15.88 -13.92 -7.98
CA LEU A 231 14.78 -12.97 -8.05
C LEU A 231 14.97 -11.84 -7.03
N LEU A 232 14.57 -10.61 -7.39
CA LEU A 232 14.57 -9.47 -6.46
C LEU A 232 13.23 -9.37 -5.73
N ILE A 233 13.27 -9.29 -4.40
CA ILE A 233 12.13 -8.89 -3.57
C ILE A 233 12.32 -7.44 -3.11
N ILE A 234 11.31 -6.59 -3.28
CA ILE A 234 11.38 -5.18 -2.90
C ILE A 234 10.37 -4.89 -1.80
N LEU A 235 10.83 -4.38 -0.65
CA LEU A 235 9.96 -3.79 0.37
C LEU A 235 10.23 -2.28 0.44
N ASP A 236 9.27 -1.47 0.01
CA ASP A 236 9.36 -0.02 0.01
C ASP A 236 8.49 0.57 1.13
N GLY A 237 9.00 1.61 1.79
CA GLY A 237 8.29 2.30 2.87
C GLY A 237 8.26 1.49 4.17
N LEU A 238 9.30 0.71 4.50
CA LEU A 238 9.28 -0.12 5.73
C LEU A 238 8.97 0.69 7.01
N ASP A 239 9.36 1.96 7.07
CA ASP A 239 9.02 2.89 8.17
C ASP A 239 7.51 3.17 8.29
N GLU A 240 6.75 2.94 7.21
CA GLU A 240 5.30 3.05 7.15
C GLU A 240 4.57 1.76 7.59
N CYS A 241 5.29 0.68 7.88
CA CYS A 241 4.69 -0.52 8.46
C CYS A 241 4.25 -0.27 9.91
N ARG A 242 3.10 -0.79 10.30
CA ARG A 242 2.52 -0.61 11.63
C ARG A 242 3.35 -1.35 12.69
N GLY A 243 3.83 -0.58 13.67
CA GLY A 243 4.54 -1.07 14.85
C GLY A 243 6.05 -1.25 14.61
N SER A 244 6.87 -0.50 15.35
CA SER A 244 8.34 -0.56 15.26
C SER A 244 8.90 -1.96 15.52
N GLY A 245 8.32 -2.71 16.46
CA GLY A 245 8.69 -4.09 16.73
C GLY A 245 8.46 -5.02 15.53
N ALA A 246 7.36 -4.84 14.79
CA ALA A 246 7.08 -5.62 13.59
C ALA A 246 8.02 -5.24 12.43
N GLN A 247 8.37 -3.95 12.29
CA GLN A 247 9.38 -3.51 11.33
C GLN A 247 10.73 -4.19 11.60
N CYS A 248 11.18 -4.19 12.86
CA CYS A 248 12.42 -4.85 13.26
C CYS A 248 12.35 -6.37 13.02
N GLU A 249 11.24 -7.02 13.37
CA GLU A 249 11.05 -8.46 13.15
C GLU A 249 11.16 -8.82 11.66
N LEU A 250 10.48 -8.09 10.77
CA LEU A 250 10.55 -8.34 9.32
C LEU A 250 11.98 -8.26 8.80
N VAL A 251 12.75 -7.26 9.24
CA VAL A 251 14.16 -7.11 8.89
C VAL A 251 14.99 -8.25 9.46
N GLN A 252 14.77 -8.62 10.73
CA GLN A 252 15.49 -9.73 11.37
C GLN A 252 15.24 -11.07 10.65
N LEU A 253 14.01 -11.35 10.23
CA LEU A 253 13.70 -12.56 9.45
C LEU A 253 14.51 -12.62 8.14
N ILE A 254 14.65 -11.48 7.46
CA ILE A 254 15.45 -11.37 6.24
C ILE A 254 16.95 -11.51 6.56
N LEU A 255 17.44 -10.83 7.59
CA LEU A 255 18.85 -10.88 8.02
C LEU A 255 19.27 -12.29 8.42
N ASP A 256 18.48 -12.96 9.26
CA ASP A 256 18.70 -14.35 9.65
C ASP A 256 18.74 -15.25 8.42
N HIS A 257 17.82 -15.04 7.47
CA HIS A 257 17.81 -15.81 6.23
C HIS A 257 19.09 -15.59 5.39
N VAL A 258 19.46 -14.35 5.09
CA VAL A 258 20.64 -14.08 4.25
C VAL A 258 21.96 -14.46 4.94
N ARG A 259 21.98 -14.52 6.28
CA ARG A 259 23.10 -15.02 7.07
C ARG A 259 23.31 -16.52 6.88
N HIS A 260 22.23 -17.31 6.90
CA HIS A 260 22.30 -18.76 6.79
C HIS A 260 22.44 -19.26 5.34
N PHE A 261 21.92 -18.52 4.36
CA PHE A 261 21.86 -18.97 2.95
C PHE A 261 22.58 -18.01 2.00
N ARG A 262 23.91 -18.21 1.86
CA ARG A 262 24.76 -17.45 0.92
C ARG A 262 24.37 -17.69 -0.55
N HIS A 263 23.94 -18.92 -0.87
CA HIS A 263 23.45 -19.30 -2.19
C HIS A 263 21.96 -19.60 -2.08
N PHE A 264 21.11 -18.64 -2.43
CA PHE A 264 19.65 -18.74 -2.40
C PHE A 264 19.07 -18.08 -3.67
N PRO A 265 17.85 -18.39 -4.11
CA PRO A 265 17.27 -17.77 -5.30
C PRO A 265 16.62 -16.39 -5.06
N LEU A 266 16.68 -15.83 -3.84
CA LEU A 266 16.10 -14.52 -3.54
C LEU A 266 17.16 -13.51 -3.04
N VAL A 267 17.08 -12.27 -3.52
CA VAL A 267 17.80 -11.11 -2.96
C VAL A 267 16.80 -10.02 -2.58
N TRP A 268 17.14 -9.22 -1.59
CA TRP A 268 16.22 -8.31 -0.93
C TRP A 268 16.67 -6.86 -1.09
N LEU A 269 15.74 -6.00 -1.51
CA LEU A 269 15.89 -4.55 -1.52
C LEU A 269 14.90 -3.95 -0.52
N LEU A 270 15.43 -3.22 0.46
CA LEU A 270 14.63 -2.44 1.41
C LEU A 270 14.79 -0.96 1.13
N LEU A 271 13.70 -0.22 1.22
CA LEU A 271 13.72 1.24 1.20
C LEU A 271 12.92 1.79 2.36
N SER A 272 13.52 2.71 3.12
CA SER A 272 12.85 3.31 4.27
C SER A 272 13.41 4.68 4.64
N ARG A 273 12.71 5.37 5.52
CA ARG A 273 13.28 6.47 6.30
C ARG A 273 14.26 5.93 7.35
N PRO A 274 15.22 6.78 7.77
CA PRO A 274 16.25 6.40 8.73
C PRO A 274 15.73 6.56 10.17
N GLU A 275 14.61 5.90 10.49
CA GLU A 275 13.96 5.89 11.81
C GLU A 275 14.88 5.31 12.88
N TRP A 276 14.78 5.80 14.12
CA TRP A 276 15.75 5.50 15.17
C TRP A 276 15.88 4.00 15.46
N HIS A 277 14.77 3.26 15.56
CA HIS A 277 14.79 1.83 15.88
C HIS A 277 15.39 1.00 14.73
N LEU A 278 15.19 1.42 13.48
CA LEU A 278 15.81 0.79 12.30
C LEU A 278 17.31 1.09 12.23
N LYS A 279 17.72 2.31 12.61
CA LYS A 279 19.15 2.65 12.75
C LYS A 279 19.83 1.80 13.81
N THR A 280 19.23 1.69 15.00
CA THR A 280 19.75 0.87 16.09
C THR A 280 19.90 -0.58 15.64
N LEU A 281 18.86 -1.15 15.01
CA LEU A 281 18.91 -2.50 14.48
C LEU A 281 20.08 -2.72 13.51
N ILE A 282 20.37 -1.76 12.63
CA ILE A 282 21.51 -1.86 11.69
C ILE A 282 22.85 -1.76 12.41
N SER A 283 22.98 -0.85 13.38
CA SER A 283 24.22 -0.68 14.14
C SER A 283 24.61 -1.93 14.92
N ASP A 284 23.64 -2.73 15.31
CA ASP A 284 23.83 -3.99 16.06
C ASP A 284 24.16 -5.19 15.14
N ILE A 285 24.32 -4.99 13.83
CA ILE A 285 24.62 -6.07 12.89
C ILE A 285 26.13 -6.38 12.90
N ASP A 286 26.49 -7.51 13.52
CA ASP A 286 27.87 -8.02 13.59
C ASP A 286 28.43 -8.59 12.27
N PHE A 287 27.62 -8.62 11.19
CA PHE A 287 27.98 -9.26 9.91
C PHE A 287 27.81 -8.30 8.72
N PRO A 288 28.66 -7.27 8.56
CA PRO A 288 28.50 -6.28 7.49
C PRO A 288 28.66 -6.85 6.07
N ALA A 289 29.26 -8.03 5.90
CA ALA A 289 29.49 -8.61 4.57
C ALA A 289 28.21 -9.11 3.86
N ILE A 290 27.12 -9.41 4.61
CA ILE A 290 25.88 -9.97 4.05
C ILE A 290 24.81 -8.90 3.73
N PHE A 291 25.07 -7.66 4.14
CA PHE A 291 24.15 -6.53 4.12
C PHE A 291 24.85 -5.25 3.63
N GLU A 292 24.27 -4.55 2.67
CA GLU A 292 24.76 -3.22 2.26
C GLU A 292 23.74 -2.13 2.58
N LYS A 293 24.10 -1.22 3.50
CA LYS A 293 23.40 0.05 3.68
C LYS A 293 23.87 1.05 2.63
N ARG A 294 22.91 1.73 2.00
CA ARG A 294 23.14 2.89 1.12
C ARG A 294 22.31 4.06 1.61
N GLU A 295 22.84 5.26 1.52
CA GLU A 295 22.09 6.49 1.82
C GLU A 295 21.76 7.21 0.52
N ILE A 296 20.49 7.60 0.38
CA ILE A 296 20.03 8.44 -0.73
C ILE A 296 20.05 9.86 -0.22
N SER A 297 21.00 10.64 -0.73
CA SER A 297 21.06 12.06 -0.41
C SER A 297 20.16 12.87 -1.34
N VAL A 298 19.93 14.11 -0.91
CA VAL A 298 19.12 15.08 -1.65
C VAL A 298 19.97 16.18 -2.29
N ASP A 299 21.20 16.31 -1.83
CA ASP A 299 22.20 17.27 -2.30
C ASP A 299 23.20 16.68 -3.30
N ASP A 300 23.00 15.43 -3.73
CA ASP A 300 23.84 14.84 -4.76
C ASP A 300 23.58 15.48 -6.14
N GLU A 301 24.62 15.55 -6.97
CA GLU A 301 24.56 16.23 -8.28
C GLU A 301 23.48 15.63 -9.19
N GLU A 302 23.24 14.32 -9.08
CA GLU A 302 22.20 13.64 -9.84
C GLU A 302 20.80 14.08 -9.40
N ALA A 303 20.53 14.17 -8.10
CA ALA A 303 19.27 14.61 -7.53
C ALA A 303 18.93 16.05 -7.96
N ILE A 304 19.92 16.95 -7.96
CA ILE A 304 19.74 18.34 -8.39
C ILE A 304 19.43 18.38 -9.90
N ALA A 305 20.18 17.65 -10.71
CA ALA A 305 19.94 17.57 -12.15
C ALA A 305 18.58 16.92 -12.47
N ASP A 306 18.17 15.92 -11.71
CA ASP A 306 16.90 15.21 -11.82
C ASP A 306 15.73 16.13 -11.48
N ALA A 307 15.82 16.88 -10.38
CA ALA A 307 14.80 17.83 -9.98
C ALA A 307 14.60 18.89 -11.07
N ARG A 308 15.70 19.42 -11.63
CA ARG A 308 15.63 20.35 -12.76
C ARG A 308 14.94 19.73 -13.97
N ARG A 309 15.36 18.53 -14.40
CA ARG A 309 14.75 17.83 -15.54
C ARG A 309 13.26 17.58 -15.34
N LEU A 310 12.83 17.26 -14.12
CA LEU A 310 11.43 17.09 -13.78
C LEU A 310 10.66 18.42 -13.88
N ILE A 311 11.19 19.50 -13.30
CA ILE A 311 10.55 20.83 -13.35
C ILE A 311 10.44 21.30 -14.81
N GLU A 312 11.53 21.27 -15.57
CA GLU A 312 11.55 21.71 -16.98
C GLU A 312 10.61 20.86 -17.84
N GLY A 313 10.65 19.54 -17.68
CA GLY A 313 9.78 18.62 -18.42
C GLY A 313 8.30 18.85 -18.16
N GLU A 314 7.91 19.08 -16.90
CA GLU A 314 6.51 19.33 -16.54
C GLU A 314 6.04 20.73 -16.97
N LEU A 315 6.87 21.76 -16.82
CA LEU A 315 6.53 23.11 -17.31
C LEU A 315 6.39 23.12 -18.85
N ALA A 316 7.23 22.37 -19.57
CA ALA A 316 7.08 22.22 -21.01
C ALA A 316 5.76 21.54 -21.42
N LYS A 317 5.25 20.59 -20.61
CA LYS A 317 3.91 20.01 -20.82
C LYS A 317 2.81 21.04 -20.57
N VAL A 318 2.94 21.84 -19.51
CA VAL A 318 1.98 22.92 -19.19
C VAL A 318 1.95 23.94 -20.33
N GLN A 319 3.09 24.40 -20.85
CA GLN A 319 3.14 25.34 -21.97
C GLN A 319 2.41 24.79 -23.21
N LYS A 320 2.60 23.50 -23.53
CA LYS A 320 1.89 22.83 -24.63
C LYS A 320 0.38 22.73 -24.38
N GLN A 321 -0.03 22.51 -23.13
CA GLN A 321 -1.43 22.36 -22.75
C GLN A 321 -2.19 23.70 -22.73
N TYR A 322 -1.50 24.82 -22.48
CA TYR A 322 -2.09 26.15 -22.34
C TYR A 322 -1.47 27.14 -23.34
N PRO A 323 -1.95 27.18 -24.61
CA PRO A 323 -1.35 27.99 -25.68
C PRO A 323 -1.43 29.51 -25.49
N HIS A 324 -2.19 29.99 -24.49
CA HIS A 324 -2.27 31.41 -24.15
C HIS A 324 -1.07 31.88 -23.33
N LEU A 325 -0.28 30.95 -22.76
CA LEU A 325 0.95 31.29 -22.06
C LEU A 325 1.98 31.86 -23.04
N PRO A 326 2.84 32.79 -22.60
CA PRO A 326 3.89 33.36 -23.45
C PRO A 326 4.81 32.29 -24.06
N SER A 327 5.32 32.54 -25.27
CA SER A 327 6.24 31.61 -25.94
C SER A 327 7.57 31.44 -25.22
N ASP A 328 7.97 32.46 -24.46
CA ASP A 328 9.16 32.50 -23.61
C ASP A 328 8.88 32.04 -22.16
N TRP A 329 7.65 31.59 -21.86
CA TRP A 329 7.30 31.00 -20.57
C TRP A 329 7.70 29.52 -20.52
N PRO A 330 8.29 29.04 -19.41
CA PRO A 330 8.76 29.81 -18.26
C PRO A 330 10.12 30.49 -18.53
N ALA A 331 10.33 31.68 -17.95
CA ALA A 331 11.62 32.35 -18.01
C ALA A 331 12.71 31.49 -17.33
N LYS A 332 13.91 31.43 -17.93
CA LYS A 332 15.01 30.60 -17.43
C LYS A 332 15.38 30.91 -15.97
N GLU A 333 15.36 32.19 -15.61
CA GLU A 333 15.66 32.68 -14.26
C GLU A 333 14.65 32.16 -13.22
N ASP A 334 13.38 32.03 -13.61
CA ASP A 334 12.33 31.48 -12.75
C ASP A 334 12.50 29.97 -12.56
N VAL A 335 12.83 29.25 -13.63
CA VAL A 335 13.19 27.82 -13.53
C VAL A 335 14.37 27.63 -12.59
N ASP A 336 15.40 28.46 -12.68
CA ASP A 336 16.58 28.41 -11.82
C ASP A 336 16.22 28.67 -10.34
N ARG A 337 15.30 29.60 -10.06
CA ARG A 337 14.78 29.85 -8.69
C ARG A 337 14.08 28.61 -8.13
N LEU A 338 13.21 27.98 -8.93
CA LEU A 338 12.48 26.78 -8.52
C LEU A 338 13.42 25.59 -8.28
N CYS A 339 14.42 25.41 -9.15
CA CYS A 339 15.44 24.37 -8.99
C CYS A 339 16.26 24.58 -7.72
N LYS A 340 16.61 25.84 -7.43
CA LYS A 340 17.32 26.20 -6.19
C LYS A 340 16.47 25.88 -4.96
N ALA A 341 15.18 26.26 -4.96
CA ALA A 341 14.27 25.94 -3.86
C ALA A 341 14.06 24.42 -3.66
N ALA A 342 14.01 23.66 -4.76
CA ALA A 342 13.92 22.21 -4.71
C ALA A 342 15.15 21.55 -4.05
N SER A 343 16.35 22.09 -4.29
CA SER A 343 17.65 21.50 -3.87
C SER A 343 17.64 19.95 -3.92
N GLY A 344 17.32 19.42 -5.11
CA GLY A 344 17.26 17.97 -5.39
C GLY A 344 16.07 17.19 -4.80
N HIS A 345 15.13 17.83 -4.10
CA HIS A 345 13.94 17.17 -3.55
C HIS A 345 12.92 16.91 -4.66
N LEU A 346 12.90 15.67 -5.17
CA LEU A 346 12.00 15.25 -6.24
C LEU A 346 10.51 15.36 -5.85
N GLY A 347 10.17 15.21 -4.56
CA GLY A 347 8.81 15.41 -4.08
C GLY A 347 8.34 16.87 -4.17
N TYR A 348 9.24 17.84 -3.97
CA TYR A 348 8.93 19.26 -4.17
C TYR A 348 8.64 19.55 -5.65
N ALA A 349 9.54 19.08 -6.53
CA ALA A 349 9.37 19.22 -7.97
C ALA A 349 8.06 18.56 -8.47
N SER A 350 7.75 17.34 -7.99
CA SER A 350 6.51 16.63 -8.32
C SER A 350 5.26 17.31 -7.78
N PHE A 351 5.31 17.86 -6.56
CA PHE A 351 4.21 18.64 -6.01
C PHE A 351 3.93 19.86 -6.87
N MET A 352 4.96 20.66 -7.19
CA MET A 352 4.78 21.86 -8.00
C MET A 352 4.21 21.54 -9.38
N ALA A 353 4.73 20.49 -10.03
CA ALA A 353 4.21 20.06 -11.32
C ALA A 353 2.71 19.78 -11.24
N ARG A 354 2.25 19.05 -10.22
CA ARG A 354 0.82 18.75 -10.00
C ARG A 354 0.01 19.99 -9.63
N PHE A 355 0.60 20.90 -8.85
CA PHE A 355 -0.05 22.15 -8.47
C PHE A 355 -0.27 23.05 -9.69
N ILE A 356 0.75 23.27 -10.52
CA ILE A 356 0.68 24.16 -11.70
C ILE A 356 -0.18 23.56 -12.83
N SER A 357 -0.19 22.23 -12.96
CA SER A 357 -0.95 21.53 -14.00
C SER A 357 -2.39 21.17 -13.59
N ASP A 358 -2.88 21.66 -12.45
CA ASP A 358 -4.21 21.34 -11.92
C ASP A 358 -5.31 21.80 -12.89
N LYS A 359 -6.01 20.83 -13.48
CA LYS A 359 -7.07 21.06 -14.48
C LYS A 359 -8.35 21.61 -13.88
N GLU A 360 -8.58 21.42 -12.58
CA GLU A 360 -9.80 21.88 -11.89
C GLU A 360 -9.71 23.37 -11.53
N ILE A 361 -8.47 23.87 -11.36
CA ILE A 361 -8.16 25.29 -11.19
C ILE A 361 -7.94 25.96 -12.55
N ALA A 362 -7.19 25.30 -13.45
CA ALA A 362 -6.89 25.74 -14.81
C ALA A 362 -6.27 27.15 -14.90
N ASP A 363 -5.46 27.54 -13.90
CA ASP A 363 -4.76 28.82 -13.83
C ASP A 363 -3.24 28.59 -13.59
N PRO A 364 -2.52 28.05 -14.58
CA PRO A 364 -1.11 27.70 -14.44
C PRO A 364 -0.22 28.92 -14.20
N GLU A 365 -0.59 30.11 -14.72
CA GLU A 365 0.19 31.33 -14.56
C GLU A 365 0.19 31.80 -13.09
N ARG A 366 -1.00 31.89 -12.47
CA ARG A 366 -1.11 32.24 -11.05
C ARG A 366 -0.41 31.21 -10.17
N GLN A 367 -0.61 29.92 -10.43
CA GLN A 367 -0.02 28.84 -9.64
C GLN A 367 1.51 28.83 -9.75
N PHE A 368 2.03 29.08 -10.95
CA PHE A 368 3.46 29.25 -11.17
C PHE A 368 4.03 30.43 -10.37
N LEU A 369 3.35 31.60 -10.41
CA LEU A 369 3.75 32.77 -9.63
C LEU A 369 3.76 32.50 -8.11
N ILE A 370 2.83 31.71 -7.60
CA ILE A 370 2.84 31.27 -6.19
C ILE A 370 4.10 30.45 -5.89
N CYS A 371 4.44 29.48 -6.74
CA CYS A 371 5.66 28.69 -6.57
C CYS A 371 6.92 29.56 -6.58
N ILE A 372 6.99 30.55 -7.48
CA ILE A 372 8.13 31.49 -7.54
C ILE A 372 8.24 32.35 -6.30
N ARG A 373 7.11 32.87 -5.78
CA ARG A 373 7.08 33.65 -4.54
C ARG A 373 7.61 32.84 -3.35
N VAL A 374 7.11 31.61 -3.18
CA VAL A 374 7.59 30.70 -2.12
C VAL A 374 9.08 30.38 -2.30
N ALA A 375 9.50 30.04 -3.52
CA ALA A 375 10.91 29.76 -3.83
C ALA A 375 11.84 30.96 -3.58
N SER A 376 11.31 32.18 -3.69
CA SER A 376 12.05 33.43 -3.43
C SER A 376 12.00 33.88 -1.97
N GLY A 377 11.32 33.15 -1.09
CA GLY A 377 11.09 33.55 0.31
C GLY A 377 10.17 34.77 0.46
N LEU A 378 9.44 35.15 -0.59
CA LEU A 378 8.55 36.30 -0.60
C LEU A 378 7.12 35.84 -0.29
N GLY A 379 6.60 36.24 0.88
CA GLY A 379 5.23 35.93 1.31
C GLY A 379 5.11 34.84 2.38
N VAL A 380 6.20 34.49 3.06
CA VAL A 380 6.17 33.67 4.28
C VAL A 380 6.31 34.63 5.47
N ASP A 381 5.31 34.71 6.35
CA ASP A 381 5.41 35.45 7.62
C ASP A 381 6.45 34.83 8.59
N GLN A 382 7.16 33.78 8.17
CA GLN A 382 8.15 33.03 8.92
C GLN A 382 9.43 32.77 8.09
N GLY A 383 10.28 33.79 7.95
CA GLY A 383 11.68 33.62 7.54
C GLY A 383 11.93 33.02 6.14
N ALA A 384 13.18 33.05 5.70
CA ALA A 384 13.58 32.35 4.48
C ALA A 384 13.53 30.83 4.71
N CYS A 385 12.99 30.06 3.76
CA CYS A 385 13.03 28.60 3.80
C CYS A 385 14.49 28.13 3.87
N VAL A 386 14.90 27.52 4.98
CA VAL A 386 16.29 27.09 5.22
C VAL A 386 16.53 25.70 4.63
N ASN A 387 15.48 24.90 4.48
CA ASN A 387 15.48 23.56 3.90
C ASN A 387 14.36 23.40 2.85
N PRO A 388 14.55 22.60 1.78
CA PRO A 388 13.50 22.24 0.82
C PRO A 388 12.21 21.63 1.39
N LEU A 389 12.28 20.95 2.54
CA LEU A 389 11.06 20.52 3.26
C LEU A 389 10.27 21.74 3.77
N ASP A 390 10.93 22.82 4.17
CA ASP A 390 10.26 24.07 4.55
C ASP A 390 9.58 24.71 3.34
N ALA A 391 10.22 24.68 2.17
CA ALA A 391 9.64 25.18 0.94
C ALA A 391 8.39 24.37 0.53
N LEU A 392 8.43 23.05 0.72
CA LEU A 392 7.28 22.17 0.51
C LEU A 392 6.17 22.42 1.52
N ASP A 393 6.52 22.63 2.79
CA ASP A 393 5.58 22.97 3.86
C ASP A 393 4.91 24.34 3.62
N CYS A 394 5.66 25.33 3.12
CA CYS A 394 5.11 26.62 2.72
C CYS A 394 4.08 26.47 1.59
N LEU A 395 4.34 25.58 0.62
CA LEU A 395 3.37 25.28 -0.44
C LEU A 395 2.14 24.55 0.10
N TYR A 396 2.30 23.59 1.01
CA TYR A 396 1.17 22.95 1.69
C TYR A 396 0.33 23.95 2.47
N HIS A 397 0.99 24.83 3.22
CA HIS A 397 0.34 25.91 3.95
C HIS A 397 -0.46 26.80 3.01
N ARG A 398 0.15 27.22 1.89
CA ARG A 398 -0.51 28.06 0.90
C ARG A 398 -1.73 27.41 0.26
N VAL A 399 -1.63 26.14 -0.12
CA VAL A 399 -2.75 25.38 -0.67
C VAL A 399 -3.91 25.32 0.32
N LEU A 400 -3.62 25.09 1.60
CA LEU A 400 -4.65 25.06 2.64
C LEU A 400 -5.24 26.44 2.96
N ASP A 401 -4.45 27.50 2.81
CA ASP A 401 -4.89 28.89 3.03
C ASP A 401 -5.80 29.41 1.91
N ASP A 402 -5.61 28.93 0.69
CA ASP A 402 -6.49 29.27 -0.44
C ASP A 402 -7.87 28.58 -0.32
N VAL A 403 -8.01 27.53 0.50
CA VAL A 403 -9.30 26.87 0.77
C VAL A 403 -10.24 27.83 1.52
N PRO A 404 -11.49 28.03 1.04
CA PRO A 404 -12.45 28.91 1.70
C PRO A 404 -12.68 28.52 3.16
N THR A 405 -12.72 29.51 4.06
CA THR A 405 -12.81 29.31 5.52
C THR A 405 -14.05 28.53 5.95
N ASN A 406 -15.16 28.63 5.20
CA ASN A 406 -16.38 27.85 5.42
C ASN A 406 -16.27 26.39 4.96
N VAL A 407 -15.33 26.08 4.06
CA VAL A 407 -15.12 24.76 3.46
C VAL A 407 -13.98 24.00 4.16
N LEU A 408 -12.94 24.70 4.60
CA LEU A 408 -11.75 24.15 5.24
C LEU A 408 -12.04 23.15 6.37
N PRO A 409 -12.98 23.39 7.32
CA PRO A 409 -13.28 22.40 8.36
C PRO A 409 -13.75 21.06 7.80
N THR A 410 -14.45 21.06 6.67
CA THR A 410 -14.90 19.84 5.99
C THR A 410 -13.72 19.11 5.35
N ALA A 411 -12.82 19.85 4.70
CA ALA A 411 -11.59 19.27 4.14
C ALA A 411 -10.71 18.64 5.23
N MET A 412 -10.55 19.31 6.37
CA MET A 412 -9.79 18.78 7.52
C MET A 412 -10.43 17.50 8.09
N LYS A 413 -11.77 17.44 8.18
CA LYS A 413 -12.47 16.20 8.58
C LYS A 413 -12.27 15.06 7.58
N ILE A 414 -12.26 15.37 6.29
CA ILE A 414 -11.99 14.40 5.23
C ILE A 414 -10.56 13.85 5.38
N PHE A 415 -9.56 14.71 5.57
CA PHE A 415 -8.17 14.28 5.79
C PHE A 415 -8.04 13.39 7.02
N ASN A 416 -8.62 13.83 8.13
CA ASN A 416 -8.64 13.05 9.37
C ASN A 416 -9.27 11.66 9.16
N ALA A 417 -10.42 11.59 8.47
CA ALA A 417 -11.08 10.34 8.21
C ALA A 417 -10.29 9.41 7.27
N ILE A 418 -9.74 9.92 6.15
CA ILE A 418 -8.93 9.11 5.21
C ILE A 418 -7.71 8.52 5.93
N GLN A 419 -7.05 9.31 6.77
CA GLN A 419 -5.82 8.94 7.46
C GLN A 419 -6.04 7.88 8.55
N HIS A 420 -7.24 7.81 9.14
CA HIS A 420 -7.44 7.03 10.37
C HIS A 420 -8.60 6.03 10.37
N THR A 421 -9.56 6.09 9.44
CA THR A 421 -10.81 5.30 9.54
C THR A 421 -10.89 4.03 8.75
N GLY A 422 -10.03 3.81 7.76
CA GLY A 422 -10.34 2.78 6.75
C GLY A 422 -10.94 3.36 5.47
N LEU A 423 -11.71 4.44 5.61
CA LEU A 423 -12.64 4.92 4.60
C LEU A 423 -11.93 5.77 3.56
N LYS A 424 -11.68 5.16 2.39
CA LYS A 424 -11.01 5.82 1.27
C LYS A 424 -11.91 6.06 0.07
N TYR A 425 -13.02 5.36 -0.04
CA TYR A 425 -13.93 5.57 -1.16
C TYR A 425 -14.84 6.76 -0.89
N THR A 426 -15.03 7.59 -1.91
CA THR A 426 -15.79 8.85 -1.78
C THR A 426 -17.21 8.63 -1.28
N LYS A 427 -17.84 7.50 -1.65
CA LYS A 427 -19.20 7.14 -1.22
C LYS A 427 -19.27 6.86 0.28
N ASP A 428 -18.40 5.98 0.76
CA ASP A 428 -18.38 5.56 2.16
C ASP A 428 -17.95 6.71 3.06
N LEU A 429 -16.98 7.50 2.60
CA LEU A 429 -16.51 8.68 3.31
C LEU A 429 -17.58 9.78 3.40
N ALA A 430 -18.32 10.03 2.30
CA ALA A 430 -19.43 10.97 2.31
C ALA A 430 -20.54 10.52 3.27
N SER A 431 -20.88 9.23 3.26
CA SER A 431 -21.84 8.66 4.23
C SER A 431 -21.36 8.81 5.66
N PHE A 432 -20.11 8.43 5.93
CA PHE A 432 -19.50 8.49 7.26
C PHE A 432 -19.51 9.90 7.84
N LEU A 433 -19.17 10.91 7.03
CA LEU A 433 -19.09 12.31 7.45
C LEU A 433 -20.44 13.07 7.34
N PHE A 434 -21.52 12.39 6.92
CA PHE A 434 -22.82 13.00 6.59
C PHE A 434 -22.72 14.15 5.59
N LEU A 435 -21.88 13.98 4.56
CA LEU A 435 -21.69 14.94 3.48
C LEU A 435 -22.49 14.50 2.26
N THR A 436 -23.06 15.47 1.55
CA THR A 436 -23.49 15.25 0.17
C THR A 436 -22.27 15.06 -0.72
N LYS A 437 -22.44 14.38 -1.86
CA LYS A 437 -21.40 14.27 -2.90
C LYS A 437 -20.85 15.65 -3.26
N SER A 438 -21.73 16.63 -3.46
CA SER A 438 -21.34 18.01 -3.78
C SER A 438 -20.44 18.63 -2.70
N GLN A 439 -20.77 18.46 -1.41
CA GLN A 439 -19.96 19.01 -0.32
C GLN A 439 -18.57 18.37 -0.24
N LEU A 440 -18.47 17.05 -0.45
CA LEU A 440 -17.19 16.35 -0.46
C LEU A 440 -16.28 16.85 -1.59
N TYR A 441 -16.79 16.89 -2.83
CA TYR A 441 -16.02 17.34 -3.98
C TYR A 441 -15.70 18.84 -3.91
N GLN A 442 -16.63 19.66 -3.40
CA GLN A 442 -16.36 21.07 -3.15
C GLN A 442 -15.24 21.25 -2.11
N ALA A 443 -15.21 20.42 -1.07
CA ALA A 443 -14.16 20.47 -0.05
C ALA A 443 -12.78 20.11 -0.59
N LEU A 444 -12.71 19.19 -1.56
CA LEU A 444 -11.46 18.71 -2.13
C LEU A 444 -11.02 19.46 -3.40
N ARG A 445 -11.83 20.38 -3.91
CA ARG A 445 -11.62 21.03 -5.22
C ARG A 445 -10.26 21.72 -5.39
N GLN A 446 -9.70 22.30 -4.32
CA GLN A 446 -8.40 22.99 -4.37
C GLN A 446 -7.24 22.12 -3.88
N LEU A 447 -7.51 20.84 -3.57
CA LEU A 447 -6.58 19.95 -2.89
C LEU A 447 -6.00 18.87 -3.81
N HIS A 448 -6.21 18.96 -5.13
CA HIS A 448 -5.71 17.97 -6.10
C HIS A 448 -4.17 17.93 -6.17
N ALA A 449 -3.47 18.95 -5.70
CA ALA A 449 -2.01 18.94 -5.56
C ALA A 449 -1.52 18.05 -4.40
N VAL A 450 -2.36 17.76 -3.40
CA VAL A 450 -1.99 16.98 -2.20
C VAL A 450 -2.74 15.65 -2.10
N VAL A 451 -3.95 15.58 -2.64
CA VAL A 451 -4.84 14.41 -2.58
C VAL A 451 -5.24 14.01 -4.00
N TYR A 452 -5.12 12.73 -4.31
CA TYR A 452 -5.76 12.16 -5.49
C TYR A 452 -7.26 12.07 -5.23
N VAL A 453 -8.04 12.81 -6.02
CA VAL A 453 -9.49 12.82 -5.97
C VAL A 453 -10.01 12.05 -7.19
N PRO A 454 -10.70 10.92 -6.98
CA PRO A 454 -11.24 10.17 -8.10
C PRO A 454 -12.31 10.97 -8.86
N PRO A 455 -12.49 10.75 -10.17
CA PRO A 455 -13.51 11.45 -10.94
C PRO A 455 -14.93 11.19 -10.39
N THR A 456 -15.84 12.14 -10.63
CA THR A 456 -17.21 12.08 -10.11
C THR A 456 -18.10 11.00 -10.71
N ASN A 457 -17.63 10.25 -11.71
CA ASN A 457 -18.41 9.18 -12.33
C ASN A 457 -18.60 8.00 -11.36
N GLU A 458 -19.79 7.41 -11.38
CA GLU A 458 -20.22 6.38 -10.41
C GLU A 458 -19.45 5.05 -10.50
N SER A 459 -18.53 4.94 -11.46
CA SER A 459 -17.73 3.75 -11.76
C SER A 459 -16.30 3.81 -11.23
N SER A 460 -15.91 4.91 -10.57
CA SER A 460 -14.57 5.03 -10.01
C SER A 460 -14.42 4.13 -8.78
N SER A 461 -13.86 2.94 -8.97
CA SER A 461 -13.40 2.03 -7.90
C SER A 461 -12.07 2.48 -7.27
N GLN A 462 -11.62 3.70 -7.54
CA GLN A 462 -10.34 4.22 -7.07
C GLN A 462 -10.52 4.95 -5.72
N PRO A 463 -9.62 4.72 -4.74
CA PRO A 463 -9.70 5.37 -3.44
C PRO A 463 -9.11 6.78 -3.43
N LEU A 464 -9.65 7.66 -2.58
CA LEU A 464 -9.01 8.88 -2.15
C LEU A 464 -7.70 8.55 -1.42
N ARG A 465 -6.61 9.23 -1.77
CA ARG A 465 -5.30 9.03 -1.13
C ARG A 465 -4.41 10.26 -1.22
N PHE A 466 -3.55 10.44 -0.22
CA PHE A 466 -2.47 11.41 -0.31
C PHE A 466 -1.44 10.95 -1.35
N PHE A 467 -0.89 11.89 -2.12
CA PHE A 467 0.14 11.56 -3.09
C PHE A 467 1.48 11.22 -2.45
N HIS A 468 1.79 11.82 -1.30
CA HIS A 468 3.06 11.61 -0.61
C HIS A 468 2.86 11.69 0.91
N ALA A 469 3.56 10.82 1.65
CA ALA A 469 3.46 10.75 3.11
C ALA A 469 3.89 12.04 3.82
N SER A 470 4.68 12.91 3.18
CA SER A 470 5.08 14.20 3.79
C SER A 470 3.93 15.14 4.10
N PHE A 471 2.79 15.04 3.38
CA PHE A 471 1.64 15.90 3.62
C PHE A 471 0.87 15.52 4.89
N PRO A 472 0.46 14.25 5.11
CA PRO A 472 -0.07 13.86 6.42
C PRO A 472 0.96 14.03 7.54
N ASP A 473 2.26 13.81 7.29
CA ASP A 473 3.30 14.11 8.28
C ASP A 473 3.35 15.62 8.62
N TYR A 474 3.09 16.51 7.65
CA TYR A 474 2.97 17.96 7.87
C TYR A 474 1.77 18.27 8.76
N LEU A 475 0.60 17.70 8.47
CA LEU A 475 -0.62 17.90 9.26
C LEU A 475 -0.50 17.38 10.71
N GLU A 476 0.24 16.29 10.92
CA GLU A 476 0.50 15.73 12.26
C GLU A 476 1.51 16.54 13.09
N ASP A 477 2.31 17.42 12.48
CA ASP A 477 3.32 18.19 13.18
C ASP A 477 2.81 19.62 13.49
N PRO A 478 2.64 19.98 14.78
CA PRO A 478 2.10 21.29 15.15
C PRO A 478 3.03 22.46 14.83
N ILE A 479 4.35 22.21 14.77
CA ILE A 479 5.35 23.23 14.45
C ILE A 479 5.27 23.55 12.96
N ARG A 480 5.15 22.51 12.12
CA ARG A 480 5.11 22.67 10.66
C ARG A 480 3.78 23.21 10.17
N SER A 481 2.65 22.68 10.67
CA SER A 481 1.32 23.01 10.13
C SER A 481 0.58 24.16 10.82
N GLY A 482 1.00 24.56 12.01
CA GLY A 482 0.40 25.65 12.76
C GLY A 482 -1.11 25.50 12.92
N LYS A 483 -1.89 26.43 12.34
CA LYS A 483 -3.37 26.42 12.42
C LYS A 483 -4.04 25.23 11.71
N PHE A 484 -3.31 24.53 10.85
CA PHE A 484 -3.81 23.35 10.13
C PHE A 484 -3.47 22.03 10.83
N HIS A 485 -2.93 22.09 12.05
CA HIS A 485 -2.53 20.89 12.78
C HIS A 485 -3.70 19.98 13.14
N LEU A 486 -3.60 18.71 12.71
CA LEU A 486 -4.48 17.62 13.13
C LEU A 486 -3.91 16.96 14.39
N SER A 487 -4.31 17.47 15.56
CA SER A 487 -3.89 16.86 16.82
C SER A 487 -4.48 15.47 16.98
N ARG A 488 -3.65 14.47 17.32
CA ARG A 488 -4.10 13.09 17.52
C ARG A 488 -5.30 13.00 18.46
N ARG A 489 -5.29 13.78 19.54
CA ARG A 489 -6.35 13.78 20.55
C ARG A 489 -7.69 14.28 19.98
N THR A 490 -7.68 15.40 19.26
CA THR A 490 -8.89 15.95 18.62
C THR A 490 -9.40 15.00 17.54
N MET A 491 -8.48 14.45 16.76
CA MET A 491 -8.81 13.55 15.67
C MET A 491 -9.48 12.25 16.17
N TYR A 492 -8.95 11.64 17.23
CA TYR A 492 -9.54 10.44 17.83
C TYR A 492 -10.93 10.74 18.39
N TYR A 493 -11.08 11.85 19.09
CA TYR A 493 -12.37 12.29 19.62
C TYR A 493 -13.40 12.49 18.50
N ASP A 494 -13.04 13.23 17.46
CA ASP A 494 -13.92 13.53 16.33
C ASP A 494 -14.34 12.25 15.60
N ILE A 495 -13.41 11.33 15.37
CA ILE A 495 -13.73 10.06 14.72
C ILE A 495 -14.65 9.21 15.60
N VAL A 496 -14.38 9.08 16.91
CA VAL A 496 -15.24 8.30 17.81
C VAL A 496 -16.65 8.89 17.86
N VAL A 497 -16.77 10.22 18.00
CA VAL A 497 -18.07 10.89 18.00
C VAL A 497 -18.79 10.68 16.67
N GLN A 498 -18.07 10.79 15.55
CA GLN A 498 -18.65 10.61 14.22
C GLN A 498 -19.10 9.16 13.99
N SER A 499 -18.29 8.19 14.38
CA SER A 499 -18.64 6.76 14.33
C SER A 499 -19.89 6.45 15.15
N LEU A 500 -20.01 7.01 16.36
CA LEU A 500 -21.20 6.83 17.20
C LEU A 500 -22.45 7.41 16.53
N ARG A 501 -22.37 8.60 15.94
CA ARG A 501 -23.48 9.21 15.19
C ARG A 501 -23.86 8.40 13.97
N TRP A 502 -22.87 7.88 13.26
CA TRP A 502 -23.10 7.05 12.08
C TRP A 502 -23.80 5.75 12.46
N ILE A 503 -23.36 5.09 13.53
CA ILE A 503 -24.01 3.89 14.10
C ILE A 503 -25.43 4.20 14.57
N GLU A 504 -25.68 5.34 15.21
CA GLU A 504 -27.03 5.72 15.64
C GLU A 504 -28.00 5.87 14.45
N ARG A 505 -27.50 6.35 13.31
CA ARG A 505 -28.32 6.61 12.13
C ARG A 505 -28.53 5.38 11.24
N HIS A 506 -27.55 4.50 11.14
CA HIS A 506 -27.57 3.31 10.27
C HIS A 506 -27.68 2.00 11.08
N GLY A 507 -27.92 2.10 12.39
CA GLY A 507 -27.83 0.99 13.33
C GLY A 507 -28.80 -0.17 13.09
N ASP A 508 -29.90 0.08 12.39
CA ASP A 508 -30.89 -0.94 12.02
C ASP A 508 -30.55 -1.64 10.69
N GLU A 509 -29.58 -1.13 9.92
CA GLU A 509 -29.11 -1.68 8.62
C GLU A 509 -27.71 -2.32 8.71
N LEU A 510 -27.07 -2.24 9.89
CA LEU A 510 -25.71 -2.74 10.12
C LEU A 510 -25.64 -4.28 10.05
N SER A 511 -24.84 -4.81 9.12
CA SER A 511 -24.36 -6.19 9.20
C SER A 511 -23.15 -6.28 10.15
N THR A 512 -22.82 -7.48 10.63
CA THR A 512 -21.64 -7.71 11.49
C THR A 512 -20.32 -7.24 10.84
N GLY A 513 -20.21 -7.29 9.51
CA GLY A 513 -19.05 -6.80 8.77
C GLY A 513 -18.90 -5.28 8.75
N ASP A 514 -20.02 -4.54 8.73
CA ASP A 514 -20.01 -3.06 8.76
C ASP A 514 -19.58 -2.53 10.12
N VAL A 515 -19.96 -3.25 11.17
CA VAL A 515 -19.53 -2.99 12.55
C VAL A 515 -18.04 -3.25 12.70
N ASP A 516 -17.47 -4.31 12.12
CA ASP A 516 -16.03 -4.58 12.17
C ASP A 516 -15.19 -3.63 11.29
N LEU A 517 -15.76 -3.07 10.21
CA LEU A 517 -15.10 -2.00 9.44
C LEU A 517 -14.95 -0.71 10.26
N ILE A 518 -15.96 -0.40 11.10
CA ILE A 518 -16.01 0.78 11.95
C ILE A 518 -15.38 0.55 13.34
N LEU A 519 -15.40 -0.70 13.83
CA LEU A 519 -14.87 -1.14 15.14
C LEU A 519 -13.60 -1.98 15.03
N GLY A 520 -13.00 -2.18 13.85
CA GLY A 520 -11.64 -2.73 13.68
C GLY A 520 -10.57 -1.94 14.48
N TRP A 521 -10.99 -0.79 14.97
CA TRP A 521 -10.46 0.06 16.04
C TRP A 521 -10.28 -0.61 17.41
N LYS A 522 -10.81 -1.83 17.63
CA LYS A 522 -10.85 -2.48 18.95
C LYS A 522 -9.48 -2.68 19.61
N LEU A 523 -8.39 -2.75 18.84
CA LEU A 523 -7.03 -2.85 19.40
C LEU A 523 -6.34 -1.50 19.67
N ASN A 524 -6.78 -0.40 19.06
CA ASN A 524 -6.13 0.91 19.26
C ASN A 524 -6.72 1.70 20.43
N ALA A 525 -8.02 1.54 20.71
CA ALA A 525 -8.68 2.25 21.80
C ALA A 525 -8.30 1.71 23.20
N GLU A 526 -8.14 0.40 23.35
CA GLU A 526 -7.80 -0.20 24.67
C GLU A 526 -6.40 0.21 25.17
N LEU A 527 -5.45 0.46 24.27
CA LEU A 527 -4.09 0.90 24.61
C LEU A 527 -3.97 2.41 24.88
N THR A 528 -4.91 3.24 24.42
CA THR A 528 -4.85 4.71 24.62
C THR A 528 -5.85 5.23 25.65
N LEU A 529 -7.01 4.60 25.85
CA LEU A 529 -7.93 4.98 26.92
C LEU A 529 -7.37 4.68 28.31
N THR A 530 -6.53 3.66 28.45
CA THR A 530 -5.80 3.37 29.70
C THR A 530 -4.65 4.34 29.99
N SER A 531 -4.21 5.13 29.00
CA SER A 531 -3.20 6.19 29.17
C SER A 531 -3.79 7.60 29.33
N LEU A 532 -5.11 7.74 29.20
CA LEU A 532 -5.85 9.01 29.25
C LEU A 532 -6.86 9.10 30.41
N ILE A 533 -6.98 8.03 31.21
CA ILE A 533 -7.56 8.01 32.56
C ILE A 533 -6.39 7.84 33.51
#